data_AF-A0A848UY20-F1
#
_entry.id   AF-A0A848UY20-F1
#
_cell.length_a   1.000
_cell.length_b   1.000
_cell.length_c   1.000
_cell.angle_alpha   90.00
_cell.angle_beta   90.00
_cell.angle_gamma   90.00
#
_symmetry.space_group_name_H-M   'P 1'
#
loop_
_entity.id
_entity.type
_entity.pdbx_description
1 polymer ?
#
loop_
_entity_poly.entity_id
_entity_poly.type
_entity_poly.pdbx_seq_one_letter_code
_entity_poly.pdbx_strand_id
1 'polypeptide(L)'
;MPSYSINPLGIRDFTQLNAERVPAFHALDIRIDKKIFLEKVAMNFYVDIQNSYNFVASQAPLLIADTDEDGNYIIDPNDPSRYQTRLVDNPVGSILPTIGVIIDY
;
A
#
# COMPACT_ATOMS: atom_id res chain seq x y z
N MET A 1 -10.24 -15.46 27.61
CA MET A 1 -9.03 -15.26 26.78
C MET A 1 -9.25 -14.00 25.97
N PRO A 2 -8.30 -13.06 25.94
CA PRO A 2 -8.48 -11.78 25.25
C PRO A 2 -8.74 -12.01 23.76
N SER A 3 -9.69 -11.26 23.19
CA SER A 3 -10.27 -11.47 21.85
C SER A 3 -9.25 -11.41 20.69
N TYR A 4 -8.06 -10.88 20.95
CA TYR A 4 -6.96 -10.78 19.99
C TYR A 4 -6.42 -12.14 19.51
N SER A 5 -6.60 -13.22 20.26
CA SER A 5 -6.22 -14.57 19.82
C SER A 5 -7.13 -15.15 18.73
N ILE A 6 -8.25 -14.48 18.42
CA ILE A 6 -9.31 -14.97 17.52
C ILE A 6 -9.52 -14.02 16.33
N ASN A 7 -9.30 -12.72 16.51
CA ASN A 7 -9.27 -11.73 15.43
C ASN A 7 -8.23 -10.63 15.75
N PRO A 8 -7.06 -10.60 15.08
CA PRO A 8 -6.06 -9.53 15.24
C PRO A 8 -6.49 -8.20 14.59
N LEU A 9 -7.78 -8.05 14.28
CA LEU A 9 -8.36 -6.88 13.64
C LEU A 9 -9.04 -6.02 14.71
N GLY A 10 -8.78 -4.71 14.67
CA GLY A 10 -9.48 -3.75 15.51
C GLY A 10 -10.98 -3.89 15.39
N ILE A 11 -11.69 -3.76 16.52
CA ILE A 11 -13.15 -3.73 16.53
C ILE A 11 -13.58 -2.46 15.78
N ARG A 12 -14.30 -2.63 14.67
CA ARG A 12 -14.75 -1.52 13.83
C ARG A 12 -15.78 -0.68 14.60
N ASP A 13 -15.47 0.60 14.80
CA ASP A 13 -16.42 1.59 15.28
C ASP A 13 -17.30 2.06 14.11
N PHE A 14 -18.53 1.56 14.06
CA PHE A 14 -19.49 1.90 13.01
C PHE A 14 -20.09 3.31 13.16
N THR A 15 -19.87 3.99 14.28
CA THR A 15 -20.27 5.40 14.43
C THR A 15 -19.42 6.34 13.56
N GLN A 16 -18.22 5.91 13.18
CA GLN A 16 -17.29 6.66 12.32
C GLN A 16 -17.38 6.25 10.85
N LEU A 17 -18.41 5.48 10.47
CA LEU A 17 -18.60 5.03 9.09
C LEU A 17 -18.84 6.25 8.17
N ASN A 18 -17.93 6.46 7.20
CA ASN A 18 -17.91 7.62 6.31
C ASN A 18 -17.62 8.98 6.97
N ALA A 19 -17.09 9.00 8.19
CA ALA A 19 -16.66 10.25 8.84
C ALA A 19 -15.48 10.91 8.09
N GLU A 20 -14.58 10.08 7.54
CA GLU A 20 -13.40 10.52 6.80
C GLU A 20 -13.47 10.05 5.35
N ARG A 21 -12.86 10.82 4.44
CA ARG A 21 -12.73 10.48 3.02
C ARG A 21 -11.29 10.64 2.59
N VAL A 22 -10.82 9.72 1.74
CA VAL A 22 -9.52 9.87 1.09
C VAL A 22 -9.56 11.15 0.24
N PRO A 23 -8.56 12.05 0.37
CA PRO A 23 -8.52 13.28 -0.41
C PRO A 23 -8.42 12.97 -1.91
N ALA A 24 -8.85 13.92 -2.74
CA ALA A 24 -8.64 13.83 -4.17
C ALA A 24 -7.14 13.70 -4.47
N PHE A 25 -6.78 12.84 -5.42
CA PHE A 25 -5.41 12.61 -5.83
C PHE A 25 -5.27 12.67 -7.34
N HIS A 26 -4.04 12.92 -7.78
CA HIS A 26 -3.67 12.92 -9.19
C HIS A 26 -2.68 11.80 -9.45
N ALA A 27 -2.98 10.97 -10.45
CA ALA A 27 -2.07 9.97 -10.98
C ALA A 27 -1.80 10.29 -12.45
N LEU A 28 -0.54 10.14 -12.85
CA LEU A 28 -0.12 10.28 -14.24
C LEU A 28 0.85 9.17 -14.58
N ASP A 29 0.50 8.40 -15.61
CA ASP A 29 1.33 7.35 -16.16
C ASP A 29 1.79 7.76 -17.57
N ILE A 30 3.07 7.58 -17.86
CA ILE A 30 3.69 8.00 -19.11
C ILE A 30 4.34 6.79 -19.78
N ARG A 31 4.04 6.59 -21.06
CA ARG A 31 4.63 5.52 -21.85
C ARG A 31 5.12 6.02 -23.20
N ILE A 32 6.32 5.59 -23.58
CA ILE A 32 6.95 5.87 -24.86
C ILE A 32 7.31 4.54 -25.53
N ASP A 33 6.81 4.34 -26.76
CA ASP A 33 7.10 3.17 -27.58
C ASP A 33 7.88 3.55 -28.84
N LYS A 34 8.84 2.71 -29.22
CA LYS A 34 9.61 2.80 -30.45
C LYS A 34 9.59 1.47 -31.19
N LYS A 35 8.90 1.47 -32.34
CA LYS A 35 8.86 0.33 -33.26
C LYS A 35 9.92 0.48 -34.35
N ILE A 36 10.63 -0.62 -34.62
CA ILE A 36 11.64 -0.74 -35.66
C ILE A 36 11.28 -1.98 -36.49
N PHE A 37 11.07 -1.79 -37.79
CA PHE A 37 10.77 -2.87 -38.72
C PHE A 37 12.01 -3.20 -39.53
N LEU A 38 12.47 -4.46 -39.45
CA LEU A 38 13.50 -5.04 -40.29
C LEU A 38 12.86 -6.03 -41.27
N GLU A 39 13.60 -6.47 -42.28
CA GLU A 39 13.08 -7.35 -43.35
C GLU A 39 12.51 -8.68 -42.85
N LYS A 40 12.96 -9.16 -41.69
CA LYS A 40 12.57 -10.47 -41.13
C LYS A 40 12.09 -10.42 -39.67
N VAL A 41 12.14 -9.24 -39.04
CA VAL A 41 11.86 -9.08 -37.61
C VAL A 41 11.29 -7.69 -37.37
N ALA A 42 10.27 -7.58 -36.53
CA ALA A 42 9.83 -6.31 -35.97
C ALA A 42 10.21 -6.26 -34.48
N MET A 43 10.83 -5.16 -34.05
CA MET A 43 11.18 -4.93 -32.65
C MET A 43 10.39 -3.73 -32.12
N ASN A 44 9.78 -3.87 -30.95
CA ASN A 44 9.14 -2.77 -30.23
C ASN A 44 9.82 -2.59 -28.87
N PHE A 45 10.43 -1.43 -28.66
CA PHE A 45 11.02 -1.02 -27.39
C PHE A 45 10.06 -0.09 -26.68
N TYR A 46 9.80 -0.30 -25.40
CA TYR A 46 8.97 0.60 -24.62
C TYR A 46 9.59 0.94 -23.28
N VAL A 47 9.33 2.18 -22.86
CA VAL A 47 9.62 2.68 -21.52
C VAL A 47 8.32 3.21 -20.94
N ASP A 48 8.00 2.77 -19.74
CA ASP A 48 6.78 3.09 -19.01
C ASP A 48 7.17 3.60 -17.62
N ILE A 49 6.54 4.70 -17.20
CA ILE A 49 6.71 5.30 -15.87
C ILE A 49 5.32 5.49 -15.29
N GLN A 50 4.98 4.67 -14.29
CA GLN A 50 3.73 4.83 -13.55
C GLN A 50 3.94 5.77 -12.35
N ASN A 51 2.88 6.47 -11.98
CA ASN A 51 2.89 7.44 -10.88
C ASN A 51 4.00 8.48 -11.03
N SER A 52 4.12 9.10 -12.21
CA SER A 52 5.14 10.12 -12.50
C SER A 52 5.08 11.35 -11.57
N TYR A 53 3.94 11.59 -10.92
CA TYR A 53 3.78 12.62 -9.88
C TYR A 53 4.30 12.21 -8.49
N ASN A 54 4.75 10.95 -8.34
CA ASN A 54 5.18 10.39 -7.06
C ASN A 54 4.15 10.62 -5.95
N PHE A 55 2.87 10.48 -6.28
CA PHE A 55 1.82 10.66 -5.30
C PHE A 55 1.91 9.54 -4.26
N VAL A 56 1.90 9.92 -2.99
CA VAL A 56 1.89 9.01 -1.85
C VAL A 56 0.54 9.19 -1.15
N ALA A 57 -0.30 8.17 -1.22
CA ALA A 57 -1.58 8.15 -0.56
C ALA A 57 -1.40 7.69 0.89
N SER A 58 -1.97 8.42 1.85
CA SER A 58 -2.12 7.92 3.22
C SER A 58 -3.35 7.01 3.27
N GLN A 59 -3.13 5.71 3.47
CA GLN A 59 -4.23 4.77 3.71
C GLN A 59 -4.71 4.84 5.16
N ALA A 60 -5.80 4.12 5.44
CA ALA A 60 -6.25 3.93 6.81
C ALA A 60 -5.09 3.43 7.69
N PRO A 61 -4.83 4.05 8.85
CA PRO A 61 -3.77 3.62 9.74
C PRO A 61 -3.95 2.16 10.15
N LEU A 62 -2.84 1.44 10.23
CA LEU A 62 -2.83 0.06 10.69
C LEU A 62 -2.92 0.03 12.21
N LEU A 63 -3.88 -0.71 12.75
CA LEU A 63 -3.95 -0.99 14.17
C LEU A 63 -3.05 -2.19 14.47
N ILE A 64 -2.04 -1.99 15.31
CA ILE A 64 -1.17 -3.06 15.77
C ILE A 64 -1.19 -3.12 17.30
N ALA A 65 -1.04 -4.32 17.86
CA ALA A 65 -0.79 -4.48 19.29
C ALA A 65 0.68 -4.12 19.59
N ASP A 66 0.91 -3.35 20.64
CA ASP A 66 2.27 -3.04 21.08
C ASP A 66 2.93 -4.30 21.66
N THR A 67 4.22 -4.47 21.34
CA THR A 67 5.05 -5.58 21.81
C THR A 67 6.20 -5.06 22.65
N ASP A 68 6.57 -5.79 23.70
CA ASP A 68 7.79 -5.53 24.49
C ASP A 68 9.08 -5.91 23.72
N GLU A 69 10.24 -5.67 24.34
CA GLU A 69 11.56 -6.00 23.76
C GLU A 69 11.74 -7.50 23.46
N ASP A 70 10.95 -8.36 24.11
CA ASP A 70 10.93 -9.81 23.93
C ASP A 70 9.85 -10.28 22.92
N GLY A 71 9.11 -9.35 22.31
CA GLY A 71 8.08 -9.62 21.31
C GLY A 71 6.72 -10.05 21.88
N ASN A 72 6.50 -9.94 23.20
CA ASN A 72 5.23 -10.27 23.82
C ASN A 72 4.28 -9.07 23.78
N TYR A 73 2.99 -9.33 23.55
CA TYR A 73 1.97 -8.28 23.51
C TYR A 73 1.76 -7.65 24.90
N ILE A 74 1.81 -6.32 24.95
CA ILE A 74 1.61 -5.56 26.19
C ILE A 74 0.11 -5.48 26.49
N ILE A 75 -0.28 -5.89 27.70
CA ILE A 75 -1.66 -5.81 28.19
C ILE A 75 -1.90 -4.38 28.69
N ASP A 76 -3.06 -3.80 28.38
CA ASP A 76 -3.43 -2.45 28.81
C ASP A 76 -3.50 -2.38 30.36
N PRO A 77 -2.73 -1.50 31.02
CA PRO A 77 -2.74 -1.36 32.48
C PRO A 77 -4.11 -0.96 33.05
N ASN A 78 -4.96 -0.34 32.25
CA ASN A 78 -6.28 0.16 32.66
C ASN A 78 -7.41 -0.86 32.39
N ASP A 79 -7.20 -1.80 31.48
CA ASP A 79 -8.15 -2.87 31.17
C ASP A 79 -7.40 -4.18 30.87
N PRO A 80 -7.23 -5.07 31.87
CA PRO A 80 -6.54 -6.35 31.72
C PRO A 80 -7.16 -7.31 30.69
N SER A 81 -8.33 -6.97 30.14
CA SER A 81 -8.99 -7.73 29.07
C SER A 81 -8.53 -7.35 27.66
N ARG A 82 -7.71 -6.28 27.51
CA ARG A 82 -7.29 -5.71 26.23
C ARG A 82 -5.77 -5.60 26.13
N TYR A 83 -5.26 -5.64 24.90
CA TYR A 83 -3.88 -5.30 24.59
C TYR A 83 -3.75 -3.80 24.32
N GLN A 84 -2.61 -3.22 24.66
CA GLN A 84 -2.25 -1.88 24.24
C GLN A 84 -2.10 -1.89 22.71
N THR A 85 -2.72 -0.92 22.05
CA THR A 85 -2.68 -0.82 20.59
C THR A 85 -2.18 0.54 20.15
N ARG A 86 -1.47 0.56 19.02
CA ARG A 86 -0.97 1.75 18.36
C ARG A 86 -1.48 1.81 16.93
N LEU A 87 -1.79 3.02 16.48
CA LEU A 87 -2.06 3.31 15.07
C LEU A 87 -0.74 3.65 14.38
N VAL A 88 -0.48 3.00 13.25
CA VAL A 88 0.69 3.25 12.41
C VAL A 88 0.24 3.80 11.07
N ASP A 89 0.81 4.94 10.67
CA ASP A 89 0.58 5.50 9.35
C ASP A 89 1.05 4.53 8.26
N ASN A 90 0.22 4.38 7.22
CA ASN A 90 0.46 3.46 6.11
C ASN A 90 0.53 4.24 4.79
N PRO A 91 1.65 4.93 4.51
CA PRO A 91 1.85 5.62 3.24
C PRO A 91 2.07 4.61 2.11
N VAL A 92 1.32 4.75 1.03
CA VAL A 92 1.45 3.90 -0.16
C VAL A 92 1.56 4.74 -1.42
N GLY A 93 2.62 4.49 -2.16
CA GLY A 93 2.92 5.15 -3.43
C GLY A 93 4.41 5.19 -3.68
N SER A 94 4.81 4.88 -4.91
CA SER A 94 6.17 5.06 -5.41
C SER A 94 6.13 5.27 -6.92
N ILE A 95 7.19 5.83 -7.49
CA ILE A 95 7.38 5.85 -8.94
C ILE A 95 7.77 4.44 -9.39
N LEU A 96 7.12 3.92 -10.43
CA LEU A 96 7.40 2.58 -10.96
C LEU A 96 7.89 2.67 -12.41
N PRO A 97 9.20 2.66 -12.65
CA PRO A 97 9.76 2.60 -13.99
C PRO A 97 9.80 1.17 -14.52
N THR A 98 9.40 0.97 -15.77
CA THR A 98 9.45 -0.30 -16.50
C THR A 98 10.07 -0.09 -17.88
N ILE A 99 10.96 -0.99 -18.29
CA ILE A 99 11.54 -1.03 -19.63
C ILE A 99 11.26 -2.42 -20.19
N GLY A 100 10.83 -2.49 -21.45
CA GLY A 100 10.60 -3.77 -22.11
C GLY A 100 10.87 -3.75 -23.60
N VAL A 101 10.99 -4.96 -24.15
CA VAL A 101 11.24 -5.22 -25.56
C VAL A 101 10.31 -6.32 -26.02
N ILE A 102 9.67 -6.14 -27.17
CA ILE A 102 8.84 -7.14 -27.85
C ILE A 102 9.51 -7.41 -29.20
N ILE A 103 9.66 -8.68 -29.55
CA ILE A 103 10.26 -9.13 -30.80
C ILE A 103 9.24 -10.02 -31.51
N ASP A 104 8.83 -9.61 -32.71
CA ASP A 104 7.97 -10.36 -33.62
C ASP A 104 8.79 -10.80 -34.84
N TYR A 105 8.57 -12.01 -35.36
CA TYR A 105 9.32 -12.60 -36.49
C TYR A 105 8.39 -13.29 -37.51
#